data_AF-A0A8T5TG12-F1
#
_entry.id   AF-A0A8T5TG12-F1
#
_cell.length_a   1.000
_cell.length_b   1.000
_cell.length_c   1.000
_cell.angle_alpha   90.00
_cell.angle_beta   90.00
_cell.angle_gamma   90.00
#
_symmetry.space_group_name_H-M   'P 1'
#
loop_
_entity.id
_entity.type
_entity.pdbx_description
1 polymer ?
#
loop_
_entity_poly.entity_id
_entity_poly.type
_entity_poly.pdbx_seq_one_letter_code
_entity_poly.pdbx_strand_id
1 'polypeptide(L)'
;MPTIEIISVRNENRLNFNQKDYSLAILEDSNLISHRGLFQNFLDRYIGTIIHLGNPDMKFESEFGFFAGMIIDWNFKPEKDIIEKNKKYYFKFLPNFKNEINRLLIIAKAKSPINTIFFLTDYQFGPKKKEIKIKEIDYFWKIHDDVGLRFNTIYIIQ
;
A
#
# COMPACT_ATOMS: atom_id res chain seq x y z
N MET A 1 -9.91 9.25 5.30
CA MET A 1 -9.25 8.91 4.01
C MET A 1 -8.39 7.67 4.21
N PRO A 2 -8.24 6.80 3.20
CA PRO A 2 -7.40 5.61 3.29
C PRO A 2 -5.92 5.97 3.16
N THR A 3 -5.05 5.28 3.88
CA THR A 3 -3.60 5.32 3.69
C THR A 3 -3.12 4.03 3.04
N ILE A 4 -2.07 4.14 2.23
CA ILE A 4 -1.45 3.02 1.53
C ILE A 4 0.06 3.14 1.71
N GLU A 5 0.67 2.05 2.15
CA GLU A 5 2.07 2.06 2.60
C GLU A 5 2.79 0.79 2.11
N ILE A 6 4.05 0.92 1.70
CA ILE A 6 4.92 -0.19 1.31
C ILE A 6 6.14 -0.18 2.22
N ILE A 7 6.43 -1.30 2.88
CA ILE A 7 7.60 -1.44 3.75
C ILE A 7 8.60 -2.36 3.07
N SER A 8 9.83 -1.87 2.89
CA SER A 8 10.98 -2.70 2.54
C SER A 8 11.59 -3.26 3.82
N VAL A 9 11.37 -4.55 4.07
CA VAL A 9 11.72 -5.18 5.35
C VAL A 9 13.23 -5.37 5.46
N ARG A 10 13.80 -5.02 6.62
CA ARG A 10 15.26 -5.02 6.91
C ARG A 10 16.10 -4.10 6.04
N ASN A 11 15.48 -3.21 5.28
CA ASN A 11 16.20 -2.14 4.58
C ASN A 11 16.14 -0.86 5.41
N GLU A 12 17.20 -0.51 6.12
CA GLU A 12 17.28 0.70 6.95
C GLU A 12 17.75 1.94 6.16
N ASN A 13 18.21 1.74 4.92
CA ASN A 13 18.64 2.82 4.04
C ASN A 13 17.48 3.33 3.21
N ARG A 14 17.45 4.64 2.94
CA ARG A 14 16.54 5.20 1.93
C ARG A 14 16.75 4.50 0.58
N LEU A 15 15.64 4.14 -0.03
CA LEU A 15 15.46 3.67 -1.40
C LEU A 15 15.71 4.80 -2.41
N ASN A 16 15.66 6.07 -1.95
CA ASN A 16 16.01 7.28 -2.72
C ASN A 16 15.12 7.45 -3.96
N PHE A 17 13.81 7.32 -3.78
CA PHE A 17 12.87 7.60 -4.86
C PHE A 17 12.90 9.08 -5.24
N ASN A 18 12.98 9.37 -6.54
CA ASN A 18 12.82 10.72 -7.05
C ASN A 18 11.33 10.99 -7.32
N GLN A 19 10.71 11.87 -6.53
CA GLN A 19 9.30 12.25 -6.66
C GLN A 19 8.89 12.67 -8.09
N LYS A 20 9.82 13.22 -8.88
CA LYS A 20 9.56 13.63 -10.27
C LYS A 20 9.28 12.46 -11.22
N ASP A 21 9.69 11.25 -10.86
CA ASP A 21 9.53 10.04 -11.68
C ASP A 21 8.15 9.39 -11.52
N TYR A 22 7.29 9.92 -10.65
CA TYR A 22 6.02 9.32 -10.24
C TYR A 22 4.88 10.32 -10.38
N SER A 23 3.68 9.84 -10.74
CA SER A 23 2.46 10.65 -10.84
C SER A 23 1.71 10.77 -9.51
N LEU A 24 1.78 9.76 -8.63
CA LEU A 24 1.37 9.83 -7.22
C LEU A 24 2.40 10.54 -6.32
N ALA A 25 1.99 10.94 -5.11
CA ALA A 25 2.92 11.46 -4.09
C ALA A 25 3.57 10.31 -3.30
N ILE A 26 4.85 10.46 -2.99
CA ILE A 26 5.67 9.48 -2.28
C ILE A 26 6.35 10.19 -1.11
N LEU A 27 6.15 9.64 0.09
CA LEU A 27 6.95 10.00 1.25
C LEU A 27 7.74 8.77 1.69
N GLU A 28 9.02 8.96 2.00
CA GLU A 28 9.90 7.89 2.47
C GLU A 28 10.41 8.20 3.88
N ASP A 29 10.25 7.24 4.79
CA ASP A 29 10.76 7.34 6.16
C ASP A 29 11.52 6.07 6.56
N SER A 30 12.63 6.25 7.28
CA SER A 30 13.40 5.16 7.89
C SER A 30 12.77 4.65 9.18
N ASN A 31 11.83 5.40 9.76
CA ASN A 31 11.04 4.97 10.90
C ASN A 31 9.74 4.33 10.41
N LEU A 32 9.44 3.10 10.84
CA LEU A 32 8.22 2.39 10.47
C LEU A 32 6.99 2.92 11.22
N ILE A 33 6.65 4.19 11.04
CA ILE A 33 5.49 4.85 11.64
C ILE A 33 4.40 4.96 10.58
N SER A 34 3.29 4.23 10.77
CA SER A 34 2.14 4.33 9.87
C SER A 34 1.36 5.63 10.13
N HIS A 35 0.82 6.24 9.07
CA HIS A 35 0.05 7.49 9.19
C HIS A 35 -1.22 7.37 10.05
N ARG A 36 -1.82 6.17 10.16
CA ARG A 36 -3.06 5.93 10.93
C ARG A 36 -2.91 4.90 12.05
N GLY A 37 -1.87 4.07 11.99
CA GLY A 37 -1.45 3.23 13.11
C GLY A 37 -2.28 1.96 13.36
N LEU A 38 -3.25 1.56 12.52
CA LEU A 38 -4.00 0.30 12.70
C LEU A 38 -3.10 -0.93 12.84
N PHE A 39 -1.93 -0.86 12.20
CA PHE A 39 -0.92 -1.91 12.19
C PHE A 39 0.38 -1.52 12.91
N GLN A 40 0.40 -0.47 13.73
CA GLN A 40 1.65 0.01 14.36
C GLN A 40 2.30 -1.09 15.20
N ASN A 41 1.55 -1.76 16.08
CA ASN A 41 2.06 -2.89 16.87
C ASN A 41 2.64 -4.03 16.02
N PHE A 42 2.17 -4.19 14.77
CA PHE A 42 2.76 -5.16 13.84
C PHE A 42 4.12 -4.65 13.35
N LEU A 43 4.18 -3.38 12.93
CA LEU A 43 5.37 -2.70 12.40
C LEU A 43 6.49 -2.56 13.44
N ASP A 44 6.15 -2.33 14.72
CA ASP A 44 7.10 -2.18 15.83
C ASP A 44 8.02 -3.41 16.03
N ARG A 45 7.68 -4.55 15.42
CA ARG A 45 8.46 -5.80 15.47
C ARG A 45 9.49 -5.91 14.35
N TYR A 46 9.55 -4.93 13.45
CA TYR A 46 10.39 -4.95 12.27
C TYR A 46 11.24 -3.69 12.19
N ILE A 47 12.33 -3.83 11.45
CA ILE A 47 13.15 -2.73 10.96
C ILE A 47 12.97 -2.65 9.44
N GLY A 48 13.10 -1.46 8.88
CA GLY A 48 12.93 -1.27 7.45
C GLY A 48 12.70 0.19 7.09
N THR A 49 12.32 0.40 5.83
CA THR A 49 11.94 1.71 5.30
C THR A 49 10.49 1.65 4.87
N ILE A 50 9.72 2.66 5.23
CA ILE A 50 8.32 2.82 4.83
C ILE A 50 8.20 3.83 3.70
N ILE A 51 7.39 3.50 2.72
CA ILE A 51 7.04 4.32 1.56
C ILE A 51 5.54 4.57 1.66
N HIS A 52 5.14 5.80 1.92
CA HIS A 52 3.74 6.17 1.92
C HIS A 52 3.33 6.61 0.52
N LEU A 53 2.21 6.09 0.03
CA LEU A 53 1.62 6.48 -1.24
C LEU A 53 0.48 7.46 -0.98
N GLY A 54 0.56 8.63 -1.61
CA GLY A 54 -0.37 9.73 -1.44
C GLY A 54 -1.03 10.15 -2.75
N ASN A 55 -2.04 10.99 -2.64
CA ASN A 55 -2.69 11.61 -3.78
C ASN A 55 -1.70 12.45 -4.62
N PRO A 56 -1.91 12.60 -5.94
CA PRO A 56 -1.04 13.39 -6.80
C PRO A 56 -0.87 14.87 -6.39
N ASP A 57 -1.89 15.48 -5.78
CA ASP A 57 -1.88 16.87 -5.30
C ASP A 57 -0.97 17.06 -4.07
N MET A 58 -0.68 16.00 -3.31
CA MET A 58 0.18 16.04 -2.13
C MET A 58 1.68 16.06 -2.43
N LYS A 59 2.10 16.04 -3.70
CA LYS A 59 3.53 16.01 -4.08
C LYS A 59 4.34 17.20 -3.58
N PHE A 60 3.69 18.35 -3.48
CA PHE A 60 4.33 19.63 -3.16
C PHE A 60 3.65 20.34 -2.00
N GLU A 61 2.66 19.71 -1.38
CA GLU A 61 1.90 20.28 -0.27
C GLU A 61 2.22 19.53 1.03
N SER A 62 2.68 20.26 2.04
CA SER A 62 3.08 19.71 3.34
C SER A 62 2.09 20.00 4.47
N GLU A 63 0.98 20.69 4.20
CA GLU A 63 0.11 21.24 5.26
C GLU A 63 -1.10 20.36 5.60
N PHE A 64 -1.48 19.42 4.74
CA PHE A 64 -2.62 18.53 4.95
C PHE A 64 -2.18 17.08 5.14
N GLY A 65 -3.00 16.29 5.86
CA GLY A 65 -2.69 14.88 6.12
C GLY A 65 -2.40 14.08 4.83
N PHE A 66 -1.55 13.06 4.92
CA PHE A 66 -1.11 12.28 3.77
C PHE A 66 -2.00 11.03 3.57
N PHE A 67 -2.67 10.91 2.42
CA PHE A 67 -3.61 9.82 2.14
C PHE A 67 -3.76 9.54 0.64
N ALA A 68 -4.34 8.38 0.30
CA ALA A 68 -4.32 7.81 -1.05
C ALA A 68 -5.73 7.66 -1.67
N GLY A 69 -6.65 8.57 -1.37
CA GLY A 69 -8.03 8.52 -1.86
C GLY A 69 -8.16 8.67 -3.38
N MET A 70 -7.32 9.48 -4.02
CA MET A 70 -7.38 9.79 -5.46
C MET A 70 -6.76 8.72 -6.34
N ILE A 71 -6.03 7.76 -5.77
CA ILE A 71 -5.44 6.65 -6.54
C ILE A 71 -6.30 5.38 -6.52
N ILE A 72 -7.44 5.42 -5.83
CA ILE A 72 -8.37 4.30 -5.64
C ILE A 72 -9.57 4.45 -6.57
N ASP A 73 -9.97 3.35 -7.20
CA ASP A 73 -11.24 3.23 -7.90
C ASP A 73 -12.38 3.01 -6.90
N TRP A 74 -13.01 4.10 -6.47
CA TRP A 74 -14.18 4.06 -5.57
C TRP A 74 -15.45 3.50 -6.23
N ASN A 75 -15.48 3.41 -7.57
CA ASN A 75 -16.60 2.84 -8.31
C ASN A 75 -16.43 1.34 -8.53
N PHE A 76 -15.30 0.75 -8.12
CA PHE A 76 -15.05 -0.67 -8.21
C PHE A 76 -16.13 -1.46 -7.46
N LYS A 77 -16.71 -2.44 -8.16
CA LYS A 77 -17.66 -3.39 -7.61
C LYS A 77 -17.08 -4.79 -7.79
N PRO A 78 -16.63 -5.46 -6.72
CA PRO A 78 -16.12 -6.82 -6.85
C PRO A 78 -17.22 -7.79 -7.30
N GLU A 79 -16.79 -8.89 -7.88
CA GLU A 79 -17.68 -9.90 -8.47
C GLU A 79 -18.60 -10.58 -7.45
N LYS A 80 -19.56 -11.35 -7.97
CA LYS A 80 -20.71 -11.90 -7.24
C LYS A 80 -20.34 -12.82 -6.06
N ASP A 81 -19.16 -13.41 -6.06
CA ASP A 81 -18.73 -14.40 -5.05
C ASP A 81 -18.28 -13.78 -3.72
N ILE A 82 -18.18 -12.45 -3.64
CA ILE A 82 -18.00 -11.75 -2.37
C ILE A 82 -19.37 -11.45 -1.76
N ILE A 83 -19.58 -11.86 -0.51
CA ILE A 83 -20.80 -11.53 0.27
C ILE A 83 -21.07 -10.02 0.16
N GLU A 84 -22.28 -9.62 -0.30
CA GLU A 84 -22.65 -8.23 -0.63
C GLU A 84 -22.19 -7.20 0.42
N LYS A 85 -22.41 -7.52 1.71
CA LYS A 85 -22.02 -6.66 2.85
C LYS A 85 -20.52 -6.36 2.94
N ASN A 86 -19.69 -7.22 2.36
CA ASN A 86 -18.23 -7.10 2.37
C ASN A 86 -17.68 -6.42 1.12
N LYS A 87 -18.47 -6.27 0.05
CA LYS A 87 -17.99 -5.72 -1.23
C LYS A 87 -17.39 -4.32 -1.09
N LYS A 88 -17.97 -3.48 -0.23
CA LYS A 88 -17.49 -2.13 0.09
C LYS A 88 -16.10 -2.06 0.73
N TYR A 89 -15.55 -3.20 1.16
CA TYR A 89 -14.21 -3.27 1.76
C TYR A 89 -13.13 -3.63 0.75
N TYR A 90 -13.49 -3.88 -0.50
CA TYR A 90 -12.56 -4.17 -1.58
C TYR A 90 -12.41 -2.97 -2.50
N PHE A 91 -11.21 -2.81 -3.04
CA PHE A 91 -10.85 -1.71 -3.91
C PHE A 91 -9.87 -2.17 -4.98
N LYS A 92 -9.81 -1.42 -6.07
CA LYS A 92 -8.71 -1.46 -7.05
C LYS A 92 -8.05 -0.09 -7.09
N PHE A 93 -6.82 -0.05 -7.56
CA PHE A 93 -6.20 1.19 -7.99
C PHE A 93 -6.79 1.65 -9.32
N LEU A 94 -6.82 2.96 -9.55
CA LEU A 94 -7.10 3.46 -10.88
C LEU A 94 -6.01 2.97 -11.86
N PRO A 95 -6.36 2.58 -13.10
CA PRO A 95 -5.44 1.91 -14.03
C PRO A 95 -4.15 2.69 -14.30
N ASN A 96 -4.22 4.03 -14.33
CA ASN A 96 -3.09 4.91 -14.59
C ASN A 96 -2.00 4.86 -13.50
N PHE A 97 -2.31 4.40 -12.29
CA PHE A 97 -1.35 4.29 -11.19
C PHE A 97 -0.75 2.88 -11.04
N LYS A 98 -1.30 1.87 -11.72
CA LYS A 98 -0.88 0.46 -11.55
C LYS A 98 0.61 0.25 -11.84
N ASN A 99 1.10 0.78 -12.95
CA ASN A 99 2.49 0.57 -13.39
C ASN A 99 3.50 1.19 -12.42
N GLU A 100 3.22 2.39 -11.91
CA GLU A 100 4.12 3.06 -10.98
C GLU A 100 4.11 2.42 -9.58
N ILE A 101 2.94 2.00 -9.09
CA ILE A 101 2.84 1.22 -7.85
C ILE A 101 3.60 -0.10 -8.00
N ASN A 102 3.49 -0.77 -9.14
CA ASN A 102 4.25 -2.00 -9.40
C ASN A 102 5.76 -1.75 -9.37
N ARG A 103 6.23 -0.65 -9.98
CA ARG A 103 7.64 -0.25 -9.93
C ARG A 103 8.11 -0.03 -8.49
N LEU A 104 7.29 0.59 -7.64
CA LEU A 104 7.60 0.79 -6.22
C LEU A 104 7.69 -0.54 -5.46
N LEU A 105 6.75 -1.47 -5.68
CA LEU A 105 6.78 -2.80 -5.08
C LEU A 105 8.05 -3.56 -5.48
N ILE A 106 8.41 -3.56 -6.77
CA ILE A 106 9.60 -4.25 -7.28
C ILE A 106 10.87 -3.66 -6.67
N ILE A 107 11.01 -2.32 -6.64
CA ILE A 107 12.20 -1.68 -6.08
C ILE A 107 12.29 -1.94 -4.57
N ALA A 108 11.19 -1.75 -3.83
CA ALA A 108 11.16 -2.01 -2.40
C ALA A 108 11.53 -3.46 -2.06
N LYS A 109 11.06 -4.42 -2.88
CA LYS A 109 11.38 -5.84 -2.72
C LYS A 109 12.83 -6.14 -3.03
N ALA A 110 13.35 -5.66 -4.15
CA ALA A 110 14.75 -5.84 -4.54
C ALA A 110 15.74 -5.23 -3.53
N LYS A 111 15.31 -4.21 -2.78
CA LYS A 111 16.11 -3.56 -1.74
C LYS A 111 15.95 -4.19 -0.36
N SER A 112 14.94 -5.04 -0.15
CA SER A 112 14.83 -5.81 1.08
C SER A 112 15.91 -6.91 1.11
N PRO A 113 16.77 -6.97 2.13
CA PRO A 113 17.78 -8.03 2.25
C PRO A 113 17.20 -9.46 2.36
N ILE A 114 15.91 -9.56 2.69
CA ILE A 114 15.18 -10.83 2.79
C ILE A 114 14.12 -10.98 1.71
N ASN A 115 14.19 -10.17 0.65
CA ASN A 115 13.27 -10.19 -0.48
C ASN A 115 11.80 -10.09 -0.06
N THR A 116 11.50 -9.41 1.05
CA THR A 116 10.16 -9.34 1.62
C THR A 116 9.70 -7.89 1.73
N ILE A 117 8.47 -7.62 1.31
CA ILE A 117 7.80 -6.34 1.53
C ILE A 117 6.46 -6.54 2.23
N PHE A 118 6.03 -5.50 2.94
CA PHE A 118 4.66 -5.41 3.40
C PHE A 118 3.94 -4.33 2.61
N PHE A 119 2.78 -4.65 2.05
CA PHE A 119 1.87 -3.65 1.50
C PHE A 119 0.69 -3.51 2.47
N LEU A 120 0.48 -2.31 3.00
CA LEU A 120 -0.54 -2.03 4.01
C LEU A 120 -1.58 -1.05 3.50
N THR A 121 -2.80 -1.23 4.01
CA THR A 121 -3.91 -0.30 3.83
C THR A 121 -4.60 -0.06 5.16
N ASP A 122 -4.90 1.21 5.48
CA ASP A 122 -5.66 1.59 6.66
C ASP A 122 -6.78 2.57 6.27
N TYR A 123 -8.02 2.21 6.57
CA TYR A 123 -9.22 2.97 6.30
C TYR A 123 -10.19 2.89 7.47
N GLN A 124 -10.59 4.06 7.99
CA GLN A 124 -11.47 4.19 9.16
C GLN A 124 -12.85 3.56 8.99
N PHE A 125 -13.32 3.45 7.76
CA PHE A 125 -14.58 2.78 7.43
C PHE A 125 -14.37 1.36 6.88
N GLY A 126 -13.13 0.87 6.96
CA GLY A 126 -12.74 -0.46 6.55
C GLY A 126 -13.17 -1.55 7.55
N PRO A 127 -12.94 -2.82 7.20
CA PRO A 127 -13.30 -3.96 8.02
C PRO A 127 -12.28 -4.19 9.16
N LYS A 128 -12.49 -5.24 9.97
CA LYS A 128 -11.47 -5.70 10.92
C LYS A 128 -10.14 -5.99 10.22
N LYS A 129 -9.03 -5.71 10.92
CA LYS A 129 -7.68 -5.95 10.42
C LYS A 129 -7.47 -7.41 9.99
N LYS A 130 -6.69 -7.61 8.92
CA LYS A 130 -6.33 -8.93 8.39
C LYS A 130 -4.87 -8.94 7.95
N GLU A 131 -4.24 -10.10 8.01
CA GLU A 131 -2.93 -10.36 7.42
C GLU A 131 -3.08 -11.44 6.35
N ILE A 132 -2.45 -11.24 5.19
CA ILE A 132 -2.47 -12.17 4.06
C ILE A 132 -1.04 -12.35 3.57
N LYS A 133 -0.58 -13.61 3.49
CA LYS A 133 0.71 -13.96 2.89
C LYS A 133 0.53 -14.22 1.40
N ILE A 134 1.41 -13.63 0.60
CA ILE A 134 1.44 -13.71 -0.86
C ILE A 134 2.87 -14.12 -1.24
N LYS A 135 2.98 -15.09 -2.14
CA LYS A 135 4.28 -15.62 -2.55
C LYS A 135 5.10 -14.68 -3.41
N GLU A 136 4.46 -13.87 -4.26
CA GLU A 136 5.12 -13.05 -5.28
C GLU A 136 4.27 -11.82 -5.63
N ILE A 137 4.89 -10.77 -6.16
CA ILE A 137 4.21 -9.53 -6.59
C ILE A 137 3.15 -9.82 -7.66
N ASP A 138 3.40 -10.77 -8.56
CA ASP A 138 2.43 -11.15 -9.59
C ASP A 138 1.14 -11.73 -8.98
N TYR A 139 1.24 -12.47 -7.88
CA TYR A 139 0.07 -12.97 -7.17
C TYR A 139 -0.68 -11.85 -6.44
N PHE A 140 0.02 -10.81 -5.96
CA PHE A 140 -0.62 -9.60 -5.44
C PHE A 140 -1.45 -8.90 -6.52
N TRP A 141 -0.89 -8.72 -7.72
CA TRP A 141 -1.63 -8.14 -8.84
C TRP A 141 -2.76 -9.02 -9.34
N LYS A 142 -2.61 -10.34 -9.31
CA LYS A 142 -3.70 -11.27 -9.60
C LYS A 142 -4.87 -11.08 -8.65
N ILE A 143 -4.63 -10.97 -7.34
CA ILE A 143 -5.68 -10.68 -6.36
C ILE A 143 -6.33 -9.32 -6.66
N HIS A 144 -5.50 -8.29 -6.88
CA HIS A 144 -5.97 -6.97 -7.25
C HIS A 144 -6.89 -7.02 -8.48
N ASP A 145 -6.50 -7.71 -9.54
CA ASP A 145 -7.21 -7.72 -10.82
C ASP A 145 -8.46 -8.61 -10.81
N ASP A 146 -8.40 -9.77 -10.15
CA ASP A 146 -9.51 -10.73 -10.13
C ASP A 146 -10.62 -10.29 -9.17
N VAL A 147 -10.26 -9.96 -7.91
CA VAL A 147 -11.25 -9.73 -6.82
C VAL A 147 -11.12 -8.36 -6.15
N GLY A 148 -10.05 -7.63 -6.38
CA GLY A 148 -9.70 -6.42 -5.67
C GLY A 148 -8.92 -6.68 -4.37
N LEU A 149 -8.20 -5.66 -3.92
CA LEU A 149 -7.53 -5.66 -2.63
C LEU A 149 -8.52 -5.29 -1.53
N ARG A 150 -8.30 -5.77 -0.31
CA ARG A 150 -9.17 -5.52 0.84
C ARG A 150 -8.55 -4.46 1.74
N PHE A 151 -9.30 -3.41 2.07
CA PHE A 151 -8.88 -2.44 3.09
C PHE A 151 -8.59 -3.08 4.44
N ASN A 152 -7.80 -2.41 5.26
CA ASN A 152 -7.41 -2.87 6.60
C ASN A 152 -6.75 -4.24 6.53
N THR A 153 -5.79 -4.37 5.61
CA THR A 153 -5.06 -5.61 5.36
C THR A 153 -3.58 -5.33 5.18
N ILE A 154 -2.73 -6.14 5.83
CA ILE A 154 -1.33 -6.28 5.47
C ILE A 154 -1.20 -7.44 4.48
N TYR A 155 -0.59 -7.15 3.35
CA TYR A 155 -0.13 -8.14 2.38
C TYR A 155 1.36 -8.34 2.56
N ILE A 156 1.75 -9.50 3.06
CA ILE A 156 3.15 -9.90 3.22
C ILE A 156 3.57 -10.58 1.92
N ILE A 157 4.41 -9.90 1.14
CA ILE A 157 4.83 -10.36 -0.18
C ILE A 157 6.29 -10.82 -0.08
N GLN A 158 6.51 -12.11 -0.30
CA GLN A 158 7.83 -12.77 -0.32
C GLN A 158 8.35 -12.86 -1.75
#